data_AF-A0A397VIE6-F1
#
_entry.id   AF-A0A397VIE6-F1
#
_cell.length_a   1.000
_cell.length_b   1.000
_cell.length_c   1.000
_cell.angle_alpha   90.00
_cell.angle_beta   90.00
_cell.angle_gamma   90.00
#
_symmetry.space_group_name_H-M   'P 1'
#
loop_
_entity.id
_entity.type
_entity.pdbx_description
1 polymer ?
#
loop_
_entity_poly.entity_id
_entity_poly.type
_entity_poly.pdbx_seq_one_letter_code
_entity_poly.pdbx_strand_id
1 'polypeptide(L)'
;VKQANKLCKAVAVSIFVNPVQFASNEDLDKYPRSLSNELAKISTINCVDAIFFSKEEDIYSARITLDLEKQFGTFVEVKGKSHQVRY
;
A
#
# COMPACT_ATOMS: atom_id res chain seq x y z
N VAL A 1 11.48 6.10 -2.80
CA VAL A 1 11.70 7.53 -2.44
C VAL A 1 13.00 8.09 -3.01
N LYS A 2 14.20 7.66 -2.56
CA LYS A 2 15.50 8.24 -3.04
C LYS A 2 15.65 8.26 -4.57
N GLN A 3 15.19 7.22 -5.26
CA GLN A 3 15.23 7.19 -6.73
C GLN A 3 14.25 8.17 -7.38
N ALA A 4 13.05 8.35 -6.81
CA ALA A 4 12.10 9.35 -7.28
C ALA A 4 12.66 10.77 -7.11
N ASN A 5 13.33 11.06 -5.99
CA ASN A 5 13.97 12.35 -5.74
C ASN A 5 15.09 12.67 -6.74
N LYS A 6 15.78 11.67 -7.29
CA LYS A 6 16.78 11.89 -8.36
C LYS A 6 16.15 12.30 -9.70
N LEU A 7 14.90 11.91 -9.93
CA LEU A 7 14.23 12.06 -11.23
C LEU A 7 13.19 13.18 -11.25
N CYS A 8 12.70 13.60 -10.08
CA CYS A 8 11.57 14.51 -9.94
C CYS A 8 11.91 15.67 -9.01
N LYS A 9 11.32 16.84 -9.28
CA LYS A 9 11.46 18.05 -8.45
C LYS A 9 10.71 17.97 -7.13
N ALA A 10 9.65 17.16 -7.08
CA ALA A 10 8.85 16.90 -5.89
C ALA A 10 8.53 15.40 -5.80
N VAL A 11 8.40 14.88 -4.59
CA VAL A 11 8.13 13.49 -4.29
C VAL A 11 6.97 13.40 -3.31
N ALA A 12 5.89 12.78 -3.75
CA ALA A 12 4.78 12.37 -2.89
C ALA A 12 4.90 10.90 -2.51
N VAL A 13 4.48 10.55 -1.30
CA VAL A 13 4.38 9.16 -0.82
C VAL A 13 2.95 8.89 -0.39
N SER A 14 2.31 7.89 -1.01
CA SER A 14 1.02 7.36 -0.54
C SER A 14 1.25 6.15 0.35
N ILE A 15 0.60 6.12 1.50
CA ILE A 15 0.57 4.96 2.40
C ILE A 15 -0.89 4.54 2.53
N PHE A 16 -1.18 3.34 2.03
CA PHE A 16 -2.49 2.73 2.10
C PHE A 16 -2.33 1.22 2.22
N VAL A 17 -2.93 0.63 3.25
CA VAL A 17 -3.04 -0.83 3.35
C VAL A 17 -4.26 -1.23 2.55
N ASN A 18 -4.04 -1.85 1.40
CA ASN A 18 -5.10 -2.26 0.50
C ASN A 18 -5.66 -3.65 0.92
N PRO A 19 -6.88 -3.75 1.49
CA PRO A 19 -7.44 -5.02 1.94
C PRO A 19 -7.59 -6.06 0.83
N VAL A 20 -7.83 -5.62 -0.41
CA VAL A 20 -8.04 -6.49 -1.58
C VAL A 20 -6.77 -7.23 -2.00
N GLN A 21 -5.60 -6.81 -1.49
CA GLN A 21 -4.33 -7.50 -1.72
C GLN A 21 -4.09 -8.66 -0.75
N PHE A 22 -4.95 -8.82 0.26
CA PHE A 22 -4.87 -9.90 1.23
C PHE A 22 -5.87 -11.00 0.86
N ALA A 23 -5.40 -12.24 0.78
CA ALA A 23 -6.29 -13.40 0.67
C ALA A 23 -7.06 -13.62 1.98
N SER A 24 -8.16 -14.39 1.94
CA SER A 24 -9.01 -14.65 3.10
C SER A 24 -8.29 -15.32 4.29
N ASN A 25 -7.13 -15.94 4.03
CA ASN A 25 -6.26 -16.58 5.04
C ASN A 25 -5.02 -15.75 5.40
N GLU A 26 -4.84 -14.56 4.82
CA GLU A 26 -3.75 -13.65 5.16
C GLU A 26 -4.18 -12.67 6.26
N ASP A 27 -3.29 -12.42 7.21
CA ASP A 27 -3.59 -11.61 8.40
C ASP A 27 -3.59 -10.10 8.09
N LEU A 28 -4.63 -9.59 7.44
CA LEU A 28 -4.91 -8.15 7.33
C LEU A 28 -4.96 -7.49 8.73
N ASP A 29 -5.52 -8.21 9.71
CA ASP A 29 -5.69 -7.71 11.07
C ASP A 29 -4.37 -7.58 11.83
N LYS A 30 -3.36 -8.39 11.50
CA LYS A 30 -2.02 -8.28 12.10
C LYS A 30 -1.11 -7.31 11.35
N TYR A 31 -1.54 -6.79 10.20
CA TYR A 31 -0.73 -5.86 9.44
C TYR A 31 -0.55 -4.55 10.25
N PRO A 32 0.68 -4.11 10.51
CA PRO A 32 0.93 -2.98 11.40
C PRO A 32 0.43 -1.67 10.78
N ARG A 33 -0.72 -1.18 11.27
CA ARG A 33 -1.39 0.07 10.84
C ARG A 33 -1.14 1.20 11.83
N SER A 34 0.12 1.59 12.03
CA SER A 34 0.47 2.68 12.94
C SER A 34 0.91 3.92 12.17
N LEU A 35 0.04 4.94 12.14
CA LEU A 35 0.36 6.24 11.54
C LEU A 35 1.65 6.83 12.13
N SER A 36 1.84 6.74 13.44
CA SER A 36 3.04 7.26 14.11
C SER A 36 4.30 6.53 13.68
N ASN A 37 4.25 5.20 13.52
CA ASN A 37 5.40 4.43 13.04
C ASN A 37 5.73 4.74 11.57
N GLU A 38 4.71 4.88 10.73
CA GLU A 38 4.89 5.21 9.32
C GLU A 38 5.45 6.63 9.15
N LEU A 39 4.93 7.61 9.89
CA LEU A 39 5.47 8.97 9.92
C LEU A 39 6.91 8.99 10.44
N ALA A 40 7.24 8.23 11.48
CA ALA A 40 8.61 8.16 12.01
C ALA A 40 9.60 7.58 10.99
N LYS A 41 9.19 6.58 10.18
CA LYS A 41 10.02 6.05 9.09
C LYS A 41 10.22 7.11 8.01
N ILE A 42 9.14 7.78 7.58
CA ILE A 42 9.23 8.78 6.50
C ILE A 42 9.98 10.03 6.93
N SER A 43 9.88 10.44 8.20
CA SER A 43 10.60 11.61 8.71
C SER A 43 12.12 11.44 8.64
N THR A 44 12.64 10.21 8.57
CA THR A 44 14.07 9.97 8.30
C THR A 44 14.49 10.24 6.85
N ILE A 45 13.52 10.50 5.96
CA ILE A 45 13.72 10.68 4.53
C ILE A 45 13.45 12.14 4.17
N ASN A 46 14.51 12.95 4.13
CA ASN A 46 14.47 14.40 3.90
C ASN A 46 14.00 14.85 2.50
N CYS A 47 13.47 13.96 1.67
CA CYS A 47 13.12 14.21 0.28
C CYS A 47 11.68 13.80 -0.04
N VAL A 48 10.79 13.90 0.95
CA VAL A 48 9.35 13.70 0.79
C VAL A 48 8.66 15.03 1.02
N ASP A 49 8.00 15.53 -0.02
CA ASP A 49 7.33 16.83 -0.01
C ASP A 49 5.86 16.72 0.44
N ALA A 50 5.25 15.56 0.22
CA ALA A 50 3.88 15.28 0.63
C ALA A 50 3.68 13.81 1.00
N ILE A 51 2.81 13.58 1.98
CA ILE A 51 2.37 12.25 2.38
C ILE A 51 0.85 12.19 2.23
N PHE A 52 0.37 11.20 1.52
CA PHE A 52 -1.05 10.85 1.45
C PHE A 52 -1.28 9.60 2.28
N PHE A 53 -1.87 9.76 3.47
CA PHE A 53 -2.22 8.67 4.35
C PHE A 53 -3.73 8.48 4.33
N SER A 54 -4.18 7.36 3.78
CA SER A 54 -5.60 7.11 3.52
C SER A 54 -6.11 5.95 4.36
N LYS A 55 -7.36 6.04 4.76
CA LYS A 55 -8.16 4.94 5.28
C LYS A 55 -8.84 4.21 4.13
N GLU A 56 -9.31 3.00 4.42
CA GLU A 56 -10.09 2.20 3.47
C GLU A 56 -11.29 2.97 2.91
N GLU A 57 -12.02 3.66 3.78
CA GLU A 57 -13.18 4.48 3.43
C GLU A 57 -12.86 5.64 2.46
N ASP A 58 -11.64 6.19 2.55
CA ASP A 58 -11.19 7.28 1.67
C ASP A 58 -10.99 6.79 0.23
N ILE A 59 -10.65 5.51 0.05
CA ILE A 59 -10.35 4.88 -1.24
C ILE A 59 -11.58 4.13 -1.79
N TYR A 60 -12.23 3.36 -0.93
CA TYR A 60 -13.38 2.51 -1.24
C TYR A 60 -14.68 3.11 -0.72
N SER A 61 -14.95 4.36 -1.08
CA SER A 61 -16.21 5.03 -0.72
C SER A 61 -17.41 4.13 -1.01
N ALA A 62 -18.46 4.24 -0.19
CA ALA A 62 -19.65 3.35 -0.13
C ALA A 62 -20.41 3.10 -1.45
N ARG A 63 -19.98 3.71 -2.57
CA ARG A 63 -20.52 3.46 -3.91
C ARG A 63 -19.88 2.25 -4.60
N ILE A 64 -18.77 1.72 -4.09
CA ILE A 64 -18.18 0.47 -4.56
C ILE A 64 -18.48 -0.59 -3.50
N THR A 65 -19.28 -1.61 -3.86
CA THR A 65 -19.44 -2.79 -3.01
C THR A 65 -18.11 -3.52 -2.95
N LEU A 66 -17.45 -3.47 -1.79
CA LEU A 66 -16.29 -4.31 -1.47
C LEU A 66 -16.76 -5.75 -1.31
N ASP A 67 -16.95 -6.43 -2.44
CA ASP A 67 -17.17 -7.87 -2.47
C ASP A 67 -15.80 -8.55 -2.62
N LEU A 68 -15.16 -8.80 -1.47
CA LEU A 68 -13.83 -9.40 -1.38
C LEU A 68 -13.76 -10.78 -2.06
N GLU A 69 -14.87 -11.51 -2.12
CA GLU A 69 -14.94 -12.82 -2.79
C GLU A 69 -15.03 -12.70 -4.32
N LYS A 70 -15.54 -11.57 -4.84
CA LYS A 70 -15.62 -11.31 -6.28
C LYS A 70 -14.44 -10.51 -6.84
N GLN A 71 -13.62 -9.91 -5.99
CA GLN A 71 -12.45 -9.15 -6.40
C GLN A 71 -11.23 -10.05 -6.49
N PHE A 72 -10.97 -10.57 -7.70
CA PHE A 72 -9.67 -11.15 -8.03
C PHE A 72 -8.62 -10.04 -8.06
N GLY A 73 -7.79 -9.95 -7.01
CA GLY A 73 -6.72 -8.97 -6.92
C GLY A 73 -5.79 -9.03 -8.14
N THR A 74 -5.37 -7.87 -8.64
CA THR A 74 -4.36 -7.81 -9.71
C THR A 74 -2.99 -8.05 -9.09
N PHE A 75 -2.53 -9.30 -9.14
CA PHE A 75 -1.13 -9.61 -8.86
C PHE A 75 -0.25 -8.92 -9.90
N VAL A 76 0.61 -8.00 -9.47
CA VAL A 76 1.63 -7.43 -10.34
C VAL A 76 2.85 -8.36 -10.28
N GLU A 77 3.05 -9.11 -11.35
CA GLU A 77 4.21 -9.98 -11.49
C GLU A 77 5.47 -9.13 -11.76
N VAL A 78 6.39 -9.10 -10.80
CA VAL A 78 7.72 -8.50 -11.01
C VAL A 78 8.66 -9.61 -11.45
N LYS A 79 8.90 -9.72 -12.77
CA LYS A 79 9.80 -10.73 -13.35
C LYS A 79 11.14 -10.78 -12.60
N GLY A 80 11.41 -11.92 -11.96
CA GLY A 80 12.67 -12.24 -11.27
C GLY A 80 12.67 -12.13 -9.74
N LYS A 81 11.54 -11.83 -9.08
CA LYS A 81 11.48 -11.64 -7.61
C LYS A 81 10.47 -12.51 -6.84
N SER A 82 9.50 -13.12 -7.51
CA SER A 82 8.42 -13.87 -6.84
C SER A 82 8.53 -15.38 -7.12
N HIS A 83 8.70 -16.19 -6.06
CA HIS A 83 8.54 -17.64 -6.11
C HIS A 83 7.06 -18.00 -5.95
N GLN A 84 6.53 -18.79 -6.87
CA GLN A 84 5.17 -19.30 -6.85
C GLN A 84 5.03 -20.32 -5.72
N VAL A 85 4.28 -20.01 -4.66
CA VAL A 85 3.77 -21.04 -3.75
C VAL A 85 2.41 -21.46 -4.31
N ARG A 86 2.35 -22.65 -4.91
CA ARG A 86 1.10 -23.26 -5.36
C ARG A 86 0.42 -23.89 -4.14
N TYR A 87 -0.86 -23.58 -3.93
CA TYR A 87 -1.76 -24.43 -3.16
C TYR A 87 -2.38 -25.48 -4.09
#